data_AF-A0A948PMC6-F1
#
_entry.id   AF-A0A948PMC6-F1
#
_cell.length_a   1.000
_cell.length_b   1.000
_cell.length_c   1.000
_cell.angle_alpha   90.00
_cell.angle_beta   90.00
_cell.angle_gamma   90.00
#
_symmetry.space_group_name_H-M   'P 1'
#
loop_
_entity.id
_entity.type
_entity.pdbx_description
1 polymer ?
#
loop_
_entity_poly.entity_id
_entity_poly.type
_entity_poly.pdbx_seq_one_letter_code
_entity_poly.pdbx_strand_id
1 'polypeptide(L)'
;MAAEEGRVTAFLAFMDEEAVIYPHQGEPVRGMISFKTLNEGSERGDFVFLSEPTFAMIAKSGELGYTLGEYKLVGNEPGNGEILQRGFYCTIWKKQA
;
A
#
# COMPACT_ATOMS: atom_id res chain seq x y z
N MET A 1 7.55 -8.04 -4.79
CA MET A 1 7.80 -6.74 -4.11
C MET A 1 7.09 -6.63 -2.77
N ALA A 2 5.81 -6.22 -2.63
CA ALA A 2 5.21 -5.99 -1.29
C ALA A 2 5.18 -7.24 -0.36
N ALA A 3 4.87 -8.42 -0.92
CA ALA A 3 4.87 -9.67 -0.16
C ALA A 3 6.29 -10.21 0.16
N GLU A 4 7.32 -9.74 -0.55
CA GLU A 4 8.70 -10.25 -0.45
C GLU A 4 9.62 -9.29 0.31
N GLU A 5 9.46 -7.99 0.08
CA GLU A 5 10.29 -6.90 0.61
C GLU A 5 9.56 -6.04 1.66
N GLY A 6 8.29 -6.36 1.93
CA GLY A 6 7.45 -5.65 2.87
C GLY A 6 6.69 -4.47 2.25
N ARG A 7 5.55 -4.13 2.88
CA ARG A 7 4.64 -3.07 2.43
C ARG A 7 5.33 -1.70 2.36
N VAL A 8 6.14 -1.36 3.37
CA VAL A 8 6.78 -0.04 3.48
C VAL A 8 7.73 0.18 2.31
N THR A 9 8.64 -0.76 2.06
CA THR A 9 9.58 -0.73 0.94
C THR A 9 8.86 -0.61 -0.40
N ALA A 10 7.85 -1.46 -0.64
CA ALA A 10 7.11 -1.45 -1.90
C ALA A 10 6.35 -0.14 -2.13
N PHE A 11 5.79 0.46 -1.08
CA PHE A 11 5.10 1.75 -1.20
C PHE A 11 6.10 2.87 -1.45
N LEU A 12 7.19 2.95 -0.68
CA LEU A 12 8.23 3.97 -0.85
C LEU A 12 8.89 3.92 -2.24
N ALA A 13 8.96 2.74 -2.87
CA ALA A 13 9.54 2.59 -4.20
C ALA A 13 8.74 3.27 -5.33
N PHE A 14 7.42 3.43 -5.17
CA PHE A 14 6.55 3.98 -6.24
C PHE A 14 5.71 5.19 -5.80
N MET A 15 5.76 5.54 -4.52
CA MET A 15 5.02 6.66 -3.96
C MET A 15 5.55 7.98 -4.49
N ASP A 16 4.64 8.85 -4.92
CA ASP A 16 4.95 10.26 -5.17
C ASP A 16 5.31 10.97 -3.85
N GLU A 17 6.26 11.91 -3.87
CA GLU A 17 6.73 12.59 -2.64
C GLU A 17 5.59 13.26 -1.87
N GLU A 18 4.55 13.73 -2.56
CA GLU A 18 3.37 14.38 -2.00
C GLU A 18 2.14 13.46 -1.88
N ALA A 19 2.28 12.16 -2.11
CA ALA A 19 1.17 11.22 -2.05
C ALA A 19 0.47 11.25 -0.69
N VAL A 20 -0.83 10.92 -0.71
CA VAL A 20 -1.64 10.79 0.51
C VAL A 20 -2.14 9.36 0.63
N ILE A 21 -1.93 8.76 1.79
CA ILE A 21 -2.54 7.47 2.14
C ILE A 21 -3.72 7.73 3.06
N TYR A 22 -4.87 7.17 2.67
CA TYR A 22 -6.04 7.05 3.51
C TYR A 22 -6.04 5.64 4.12
N PRO A 23 -5.67 5.49 5.41
CA PRO A 23 -5.65 4.20 6.06
C PRO A 23 -7.07 3.66 6.28
N HIS A 24 -7.17 2.37 6.63
CA HIS A 24 -8.45 1.77 7.00
C HIS A 24 -9.11 2.47 8.19
N GLN A 25 -8.30 2.97 9.12
CA GLN A 25 -8.72 3.75 10.28
C GLN A 25 -7.66 4.82 10.59
N GLY A 26 -8.10 5.96 11.12
CA GLY A 26 -7.25 7.09 11.49
C GLY A 26 -7.20 8.18 10.43
N GLU A 27 -6.31 9.15 10.67
CA GLU A 27 -6.17 10.34 9.82
C GLU A 27 -5.35 10.06 8.55
N PRO A 28 -5.58 10.83 7.47
CA PRO A 28 -4.78 10.73 6.26
C PRO A 28 -3.30 11.02 6.53
N VAL A 29 -2.42 10.22 5.95
CA VAL A 29 -0.97 10.39 6.01
C VAL A 29 -0.50 11.05 4.74
N ARG A 30 0.02 12.28 4.84
CA ARG A 30 0.50 13.05 3.70
C ARG A 30 2.02 13.07 3.60
N GLY A 31 2.50 12.74 2.41
CA GLY A 31 3.90 12.83 2.02
C GLY A 31 4.72 11.62 2.42
N MET A 32 5.72 11.32 1.60
CA MET A 32 6.58 10.15 1.75
C MET A 32 7.35 10.14 3.07
N ILE A 33 7.81 11.30 3.55
CA ILE A 33 8.53 11.43 4.82
C ILE A 33 7.63 11.04 5.99
N SER A 34 6.41 11.59 6.06
CA SER A 34 5.45 11.25 7.11
C SER A 34 5.09 9.77 7.10
N PHE A 35 4.91 9.20 5.90
CA PHE A 35 4.66 7.76 5.76
C PHE A 35 5.84 6.93 6.27
N LYS A 36 7.07 7.28 5.89
CA LYS A 36 8.28 6.60 6.37
C LYS A 36 8.37 6.67 7.89
N THR A 37 8.24 7.85 8.48
CA THR A 37 8.35 8.05 9.93
C THR A 37 7.28 7.31 10.72
N LEU A 38 6.02 7.30 10.26
CA LEU A 38 4.95 6.52 10.91
C LEU A 38 5.17 5.00 10.83
N ASN A 39 6.01 4.54 9.91
CA ASN A 39 6.34 3.14 9.72
C ASN A 39 7.79 2.82 10.15
N GLU A 40 8.48 3.74 10.83
CA GLU A 40 9.78 3.45 11.43
C GLU A 40 9.63 2.34 12.47
N GLY A 41 10.41 1.27 12.32
CA GLY A 41 10.33 0.08 13.18
C GLY A 41 9.28 -0.96 12.78
N SER A 42 8.38 -0.68 11.83
CA SER A 42 7.41 -1.66 11.28
C SER A 42 7.99 -2.49 10.12
N GLU A 43 9.30 -2.36 9.86
CA GLU A 43 10.02 -3.09 8.82
C GLU A 43 10.14 -4.60 9.09
N ARG A 44 9.80 -5.06 10.30
CA ARG A 44 9.78 -6.48 10.64
C ARG A 44 8.35 -7.00 10.78
N GLY A 45 7.86 -7.60 9.70
CA GLY A 45 7.38 -8.98 9.71
C GLY A 45 6.26 -9.38 10.67
N ASP A 46 5.53 -8.50 11.33
CA ASP A 46 4.38 -8.90 12.16
C ASP A 46 3.20 -9.35 11.28
N PHE A 47 3.12 -8.77 10.08
CA PHE A 47 2.08 -9.08 9.11
C PHE A 47 2.56 -8.90 7.66
N VAL A 48 1.97 -9.66 6.74
CA VAL A 48 2.18 -9.56 5.30
C VAL A 48 0.99 -8.84 4.67
N PHE A 49 1.27 -7.85 3.83
CA PHE A 49 0.27 -7.17 3.03
C PHE A 49 0.15 -7.83 1.66
N LEU A 50 -1.02 -8.40 1.39
CA LEU A 50 -1.36 -9.03 0.13
C LEU A 50 -2.39 -8.15 -0.58
N SER A 51 -2.05 -7.65 -1.76
CA SER A 51 -2.98 -6.91 -2.63
C SER A 51 -3.35 -7.73 -3.85
N GLU A 52 -4.63 -7.75 -4.19
CA GLU A 52 -5.17 -8.39 -5.38
C GLU A 52 -5.93 -7.34 -6.22
N PRO A 53 -5.29 -6.76 -7.25
CA PRO A 53 -5.94 -5.81 -8.14
C PRO A 53 -7.02 -6.50 -8.96
N THR A 54 -8.24 -5.97 -8.95
CA THR A 54 -9.38 -6.49 -9.73
C THR A 54 -9.68 -5.62 -10.95
N PHE A 55 -9.23 -4.37 -10.93
CA PHE A 55 -9.41 -3.43 -12.04
C PHE A 55 -8.24 -2.46 -12.14
N ALA A 56 -7.86 -2.11 -13.36
CA ALA A 56 -6.86 -1.10 -13.66
C ALA A 56 -7.28 -0.30 -14.89
N MET A 57 -7.11 1.02 -14.85
CA MET A 57 -7.35 1.90 -15.98
C MET A 57 -6.37 3.07 -16.00
N ILE A 58 -6.03 3.52 -17.20
CA ILE A 58 -5.22 4.71 -17.43
C ILE A 58 -6.11 5.74 -18.14
N ALA A 59 -6.09 6.97 -17.68
CA ALA A 59 -6.80 8.07 -18.32
C ALA A 59 -6.27 8.29 -19.74
N LYS A 60 -7.11 8.78 -20.65
CA LYS A 60 -6.72 9.02 -22.05
C LYS A 60 -5.50 9.94 -22.20
N SER A 61 -5.30 10.86 -21.25
CA SER A 61 -4.12 11.74 -21.22
C SER A 61 -2.81 11.00 -20.91
N GLY A 62 -2.87 9.82 -20.28
CA GLY A 62 -1.70 9.07 -19.83
C GLY A 62 -1.07 9.60 -18.53
N GLU A 63 -1.51 10.76 -18.05
CA GLU A 63 -0.95 11.42 -16.87
C GLU A 63 -1.40 10.78 -15.55
N LEU A 64 -2.58 10.16 -15.56
CA LEU A 64 -3.17 9.50 -14.40
C LEU A 64 -3.64 8.09 -14.75
N GLY A 65 -3.61 7.21 -13.76
CA GLY A 65 -4.30 5.94 -13.78
C GLY A 65 -4.82 5.59 -12.39
N TYR A 66 -5.63 4.55 -12.29
CA TYR A 66 -5.99 3.99 -11.00
C TYR A 66 -6.10 2.47 -11.04
N THR A 67 -5.81 1.87 -9.90
CA THR A 67 -6.05 0.45 -9.64
C THR A 67 -7.01 0.31 -8.47
N LEU A 68 -7.96 -0.62 -8.60
CA LEU A 68 -8.87 -1.03 -7.55
C LEU A 68 -8.59 -2.47 -7.21
N GLY A 69 -8.83 -2.86 -5.96
CA GLY A 69 -8.68 -4.25 -5.57
C GLY A 69 -9.02 -4.49 -4.12
N GLU A 70 -8.81 -5.72 -3.72
CA GLU A 70 -8.90 -6.15 -2.33
C GLU A 70 -7.50 -6.28 -1.74
N TYR A 71 -7.37 -6.00 -0.44
CA TYR A 71 -6.17 -6.35 0.30
C TYR A 71 -6.50 -7.19 1.51
N LYS A 72 -5.50 -7.98 1.93
CA LYS A 72 -5.48 -8.72 3.19
C LYS A 72 -4.19 -8.39 3.93
N LEU A 73 -4.31 -8.14 5.22
CA LEU A 73 -3.20 -8.20 6.17
C LEU A 73 -3.29 -9.54 6.87
N VAL A 74 -2.25 -10.36 6.71
CA VAL A 74 -2.16 -11.67 7.35
C VAL A 74 -1.04 -11.66 8.37
N GLY A 75 -1.28 -12.21 9.56
CA GLY A 75 -0.24 -12.37 10.57
C GLY A 75 0.87 -13.29 10.06
N ASN A 76 2.12 -12.98 10.41
CA ASN A 76 3.29 -13.75 9.96
C ASN A 76 3.66 -14.90 10.94
N GLU A 77 2.74 -15.29 11.82
CA GLU A 77 2.97 -16.37 12.78
C GLU A 77 3.02 -17.74 12.05
N PRO A 78 3.99 -18.60 12.38
CA PRO A 78 4.10 -19.93 11.78
C PRO A 78 2.85 -20.77 12.04
N GLY A 79 2.11 -21.07 10.96
CA GLY A 79 1.07 -22.11 10.96
C GLY A 79 -0.38 -21.65 11.06
N ASN A 80 -0.68 -20.35 11.20
CA ASN A 80 -2.08 -19.90 11.24
C ASN A 80 -2.46 -18.84 10.19
N GLY A 81 -1.52 -18.02 9.69
CA GLY A 81 -1.78 -17.10 8.57
C GLY A 81 -3.07 -16.27 8.73
N GLU A 82 -3.40 -15.92 9.97
CA GLU A 82 -4.70 -15.36 10.32
C GLU A 82 -4.90 -14.03 9.59
N ILE A 83 -6.07 -13.85 8.99
CA ILE A 83 -6.43 -12.58 8.35
C ILE A 83 -6.74 -11.57 9.47
N LEU A 84 -5.76 -10.73 9.78
CA LEU A 84 -5.87 -9.64 10.75
C LEU A 84 -6.77 -8.52 10.23
N GLN A 85 -6.73 -8.27 8.92
CA GLN A 85 -7.53 -7.24 8.27
C GLN A 85 -7.81 -7.61 6.82
N ARG A 86 -8.96 -7.17 6.31
CA ARG A 86 -9.26 -7.15 4.89
C ARG A 86 -10.00 -5.88 4.52
N GLY A 87 -9.89 -5.46 3.28
CA GLY A 87 -10.66 -4.34 2.77
C GLY A 87 -10.44 -4.12 1.29
N PHE A 88 -11.00 -3.03 0.80
CA PHE A 88 -10.78 -2.58 -0.57
C PHE A 88 -9.76 -1.44 -0.57
N TYR A 89 -9.04 -1.30 -1.68
CA TYR A 89 -8.14 -0.18 -1.90
C TYR A 89 -8.42 0.47 -3.26
N CYS A 90 -8.04 1.74 -3.34
CA CYS A 90 -7.89 2.47 -4.59
C CYS A 90 -6.52 3.13 -4.57
N THR A 91 -5.70 2.88 -5.58
CA THR A 91 -4.43 3.58 -5.78
C THR A 91 -4.53 4.42 -7.03
N ILE A 92 -4.40 5.74 -6.88
CA ILE A 92 -4.31 6.68 -7.99
C ILE A 92 -2.84 6.88 -8.30
N TRP A 93 -2.47 6.61 -9.55
CA TRP A 93 -1.11 6.71 -10.06
C TRP A 93 -0.98 8.02 -10.83
N LYS A 94 0.10 8.74 -10.57
CA LYS A 94 0.53 9.89 -11.35
C LYS A 94 1.79 9.49 -12.11
N LYS A 95 1.81 9.75 -13.41
CA LYS A 95 3.01 9.54 -14.21
C LYS A 95 4.12 10.47 -13.70
N GLN A 96 5.29 9.91 -13.43
CA GLN A 96 6.48 10.67 -13.05
C GLN A 96 7.24 11.13 -14.32
N ALA A 97 8.02 12.21 -14.18
CA ALA A 97 8.68 12.93 -15.28
C ALA A 97 9.58 12.03 -16.15
#